data_AF-A0A1P8U967-F1
#
_entry.id   AF-A0A1P8U967-F1
#
_cell.length_a   1.000
_cell.length_b   1.000
_cell.length_c   1.000
_cell.angle_alpha   90.00
_cell.angle_beta   90.00
_cell.angle_gamma   90.00
#
_symmetry.space_group_name_H-M   'P 1'
#
loop_
_entity.id
_entity.type
_entity.pdbx_description
1 polymer ?
#
loop_
_entity_poly.entity_id
_entity_poly.type
_entity_poly.pdbx_seq_one_letter_code
_entity_poly.pdbx_strand_id
1 'polypeptide(L)'
;MLRSQPYDKILNKHNLTYRTPRVVTQKATTRTPDGGTSWRYRLAANEVKCDFWGNNCKVVRTVWVRTIVDFRSYQGDKYGVVTAYCEGIDGKCPDFVKNALNQ
;
A
#
# COMPACT_ATOMS: atom_id res chain seq x y z
N MET A 1 -12.26 2.84 -22.80
CA MET A 1 -12.32 1.99 -21.60
C MET A 1 -11.04 2.22 -20.78
N LEU A 2 -11.09 2.94 -19.65
CA LEU A 2 -9.92 3.24 -18.80
C LEU A 2 -9.98 2.43 -17.49
N ARG A 3 -10.10 1.11 -17.60
CA ARG A 3 -10.22 0.20 -16.44
C ARG A 3 -9.05 -0.79 -16.26
N SER A 4 -7.95 -0.64 -17.01
CA SER A 4 -6.75 -1.47 -16.91
C SER A 4 -5.69 -0.96 -15.91
N GLN A 5 -5.77 0.27 -15.42
CA GLN A 5 -4.61 0.93 -14.82
C GLN A 5 -4.33 0.72 -13.31
N PRO A 6 -5.27 0.37 -12.41
CA PRO A 6 -4.95 0.27 -10.97
C PRO A 6 -3.93 -0.83 -10.68
N TYR A 7 -4.13 -2.01 -11.27
CA TYR A 7 -3.28 -3.19 -11.06
C TYR A 7 -1.86 -2.96 -11.60
N ASP A 8 -1.76 -2.55 -12.86
CA ASP A 8 -0.46 -2.28 -13.49
C ASP A 8 0.28 -1.13 -12.80
N LYS A 9 -0.44 -0.14 -12.27
CA LYS A 9 0.18 0.95 -11.51
C LYS A 9 0.72 0.46 -10.17
N ILE A 10 0.00 -0.42 -9.47
CA ILE A 10 0.45 -1.00 -8.20
C ILE A 10 1.69 -1.88 -8.42
N LEU A 11 1.65 -2.75 -9.43
CA LEU A 11 2.73 -3.69 -9.72
C LEU A 11 3.92 -3.03 -10.43
N ASN A 12 3.70 -2.41 -11.59
CA ASN A 12 4.78 -1.95 -12.45
C ASN A 12 5.32 -0.59 -12.02
N LYS A 13 4.44 0.34 -11.60
CA LYS A 13 4.86 1.70 -11.20
C LYS A 13 5.32 1.76 -9.75
N HIS A 14 4.59 1.13 -8.84
CA HIS A 14 4.85 1.23 -7.40
C HIS A 14 5.59 0.03 -6.80
N ASN A 15 5.87 -1.03 -7.56
CA ASN A 15 6.57 -2.25 -7.08
C ASN A 15 5.90 -2.87 -5.83
N LEU A 16 4.58 -2.82 -5.76
CA LEU A 16 3.78 -3.41 -4.68
C LEU A 16 3.08 -4.67 -5.17
N THR A 17 2.68 -5.55 -4.25
CA THR A 17 1.91 -6.75 -4.62
C THR A 17 0.41 -6.46 -4.61
N TYR A 18 -0.37 -7.31 -5.29
CA TYR A 18 -1.83 -7.25 -5.24
C TYR A 18 -2.40 -7.46 -3.82
N ARG A 19 -1.61 -8.02 -2.90
CA ARG A 19 -1.96 -8.19 -1.48
C ARG A 19 -1.75 -6.91 -0.69
N THR A 20 -0.84 -6.04 -1.11
CA THR A 20 -0.53 -4.79 -0.40
C THR A 20 -1.78 -3.94 -0.10
N PRO A 21 -2.67 -3.65 -1.07
CA PRO A 21 -3.90 -2.91 -0.76
C PRO A 21 -4.79 -3.58 0.29
N ARG A 22 -4.88 -4.92 0.26
CA ARG A 22 -5.68 -5.69 1.23
C ARG A 22 -5.07 -5.59 2.63
N VAL A 23 -3.76 -5.79 2.75
CA VAL A 23 -3.07 -5.68 4.04
C VAL A 23 -3.14 -4.26 4.58
N VAL A 24 -2.90 -3.25 3.74
CA VAL A 24 -2.97 -1.84 4.14
C VAL A 24 -4.37 -1.45 4.58
N THR A 25 -5.42 -1.89 3.89
CA THR A 25 -6.81 -1.60 4.27
C THR A 25 -7.24 -2.32 5.54
N GLN A 26 -6.75 -3.54 5.79
CA GLN A 26 -7.06 -4.32 7.00
C GLN A 26 -6.26 -3.87 8.23
N LYS A 27 -4.99 -3.49 8.06
CA LYS A 27 -4.07 -3.12 9.14
C LYS A 27 -3.81 -1.62 9.23
N ALA A 28 -4.58 -0.79 8.51
CA ALA A 28 -4.36 0.65 8.44
C ALA A 28 -4.24 1.27 9.83
N THR A 29 -3.17 2.04 10.04
CA THR A 29 -3.01 2.83 11.26
C THR A 29 -3.93 4.05 11.23
N THR A 30 -4.14 4.63 10.03
CA THR A 30 -5.06 5.75 9.86
C THR A 30 -5.95 5.57 8.63
N ARG A 31 -7.20 6.00 8.77
CA ARG A 31 -8.21 6.00 7.72
C ARG A 31 -8.80 7.40 7.62
N THR A 32 -8.61 8.06 6.47
CA THR A 32 -9.10 9.43 6.23
C THR A 32 -9.97 9.47 4.97
N PRO A 33 -11.03 10.28 4.93
CA PRO A 33 -11.79 10.50 3.71
C PRO A 33 -10.91 11.19 2.65
N ASP A 34 -11.09 10.83 1.38
CA ASP A 34 -10.31 11.33 0.23
C ASP A 34 -11.22 11.82 -0.89
N GLY A 35 -12.24 12.59 -0.53
CA GLY A 35 -13.25 13.14 -1.44
C GLY A 35 -14.34 12.15 -1.85
N GLY A 36 -15.60 12.60 -1.80
CA GLY A 36 -16.76 11.78 -2.16
C GLY A 36 -16.83 10.48 -1.35
N THR A 37 -16.88 9.34 -2.04
CA THR A 37 -16.90 7.99 -1.47
C THR A 37 -15.51 7.35 -1.34
N SER A 38 -14.44 8.12 -1.59
CA SER A 38 -13.07 7.62 -1.52
C SER A 38 -12.52 7.70 -0.10
N TRP A 39 -11.77 6.67 0.27
CA TRP A 39 -11.10 6.55 1.56
C TRP A 39 -9.63 6.23 1.35
N ARG A 40 -8.79 6.92 2.10
CA ARG A 40 -7.36 6.73 2.13
C ARG A 40 -6.96 6.00 3.40
N TYR A 41 -6.28 4.89 3.23
CA TYR A 41 -5.74 4.04 4.27
C TYR A 41 -4.22 4.20 4.29
N ARG A 42 -3.63 4.33 5.48
CA ARG A 42 -2.19 4.50 5.66
C ARG A 42 -1.65 3.46 6.62
N LEU A 43 -0.55 2.81 6.24
CA LEU A 43 0.14 1.81 7.04
C LEU A 43 1.65 2.06 7.00
N ALA A 44 2.33 2.00 8.14
CA ALA A 44 3.79 2.04 8.20
C ALA A 44 4.37 0.65 7.87
N ALA A 45 5.21 0.59 6.84
CA ALA A 45 6.08 -0.54 6.58
C ALA A 45 7.46 -0.25 7.18
N ASN A 46 7.88 -1.06 8.14
CA ASN A 46 9.16 -0.94 8.81
C ASN A 46 10.18 -1.91 8.21
N GLU A 47 11.33 -1.40 7.81
CA GLU A 47 12.50 -2.18 7.45
C GLU A 47 13.24 -2.57 8.72
N VAL A 48 13.16 -3.84 9.08
CA VAL A 48 13.89 -4.39 10.23
C VAL A 48 15.16 -5.02 9.71
N LYS A 49 16.31 -4.54 10.19
CA LYS A 49 17.60 -5.16 9.96
C LYS A 49 18.06 -5.79 11.26
N CYS A 50 18.30 -7.09 11.23
CA CYS A 50 18.83 -7.83 12.36
C CYS A 50 20.32 -8.10 12.15
N ASP A 51 21.10 -8.04 13.23
CA ASP A 51 22.49 -8.49 13.22
C ASP A 51 22.57 -9.99 12.87
N PHE A 52 23.76 -10.45 12.45
CA PHE A 52 24.03 -11.83 12.00
C PHE A 52 23.62 -12.91 13.03
N TRP A 53 23.52 -12.54 14.32
CA TRP A 53 23.08 -13.41 15.41
C TRP A 53 21.60 -13.27 15.80
N GLY A 54 20.81 -12.46 15.08
CA GLY A 54 19.36 -12.33 15.30
C GLY A 54 18.93 -11.61 16.59
N ASN A 55 19.86 -11.34 17.52
CA ASN A 55 19.53 -10.77 18.84
C ASN A 55 19.22 -9.27 18.82
N ASN A 56 19.76 -8.52 17.84
CA ASN A 56 19.53 -7.08 17.72
C ASN A 56 18.86 -6.78 16.38
N CYS A 57 17.53 -6.75 16.40
CA CYS A 57 16.72 -6.28 15.29
C CYS A 57 16.40 -4.79 15.49
N LYS A 58 16.91 -3.94 14.60
CA LYS A 58 16.62 -2.50 14.62
C LYS A 58 15.81 -2.11 13.39
N VAL A 59 14.82 -1.25 13.61
CA VAL A 59 14.12 -0.60 12.49
C VAL A 59 15.06 0.43 11.90
N VAL A 60 15.58 0.15 10.71
CA VAL A 60 16.52 1.04 10.01
C VAL A 60 15.80 2.05 9.14
N ARG A 61 14.56 1.75 8.74
CA ARG A 61 13.76 2.63 7.88
C ARG A 61 12.28 2.40 8.10
N THR A 62 11.49 3.46 8.04
CA THR A 62 10.02 3.38 8.03
C THR A 62 9.52 4.08 6.78
N VAL A 63 8.72 3.39 5.98
CA VAL A 63 8.05 3.94 4.80
C VAL A 63 6.55 3.79 4.96
N TRP A 64 5.82 4.88 4.77
CA TRP A 64 4.37 4.86 4.84
C TRP A 64 3.79 4.44 3.50
N VAL A 65 2.91 3.44 3.51
CA VAL A 65 2.17 3.00 2.33
C VAL A 65 0.75 3.53 2.41
N ARG A 66 0.34 4.21 1.35
CA ARG A 66 -1.02 4.74 1.19
C ARG A 66 -1.78 3.90 0.18
N THR A 67 -2.98 3.50 0.55
CA THR A 67 -3.94 2.83 -0.33
C THR A 67 -5.21 3.66 -0.41
N ILE A 68 -5.65 3.95 -1.63
CA ILE A 68 -6.90 4.66 -1.87
C ILE A 68 -7.93 3.65 -2.36
N VAL A 69 -9.07 3.60 -1.67
CA VAL A 69 -10.21 2.76 -2.00
C VAL A 69 -11.40 3.66 -2.26
N ASP A 70 -12.07 3.47 -3.39
CA ASP A 70 -13.28 4.19 -3.73
C ASP A 70 -14.48 3.25 -3.61
N PHE A 71 -15.44 3.63 -2.78
CA PHE A 71 -16.66 2.87 -2.57
C PHE A 71 -17.81 3.31 -3.47
N ARG A 72 -17.56 4.18 -4.46
CA ARG A 72 -18.59 4.51 -5.46
C ARG A 72 -19.11 3.23 -6.09
N SER A 73 -20.42 3.09 -6.14
CA SER A 73 -21.04 2.00 -6.89
C SER A 73 -21.17 2.43 -8.35
N TYR A 74 -20.80 1.54 -9.26
CA TYR A 74 -21.05 1.70 -10.68
C TYR A 74 -21.54 0.37 -11.23
N GLN A 75 -22.79 0.35 -11.71
CA GLN A 75 -23.45 -0.85 -12.23
C GLN A 75 -23.52 -2.03 -11.22
N GLY A 76 -23.82 -1.73 -9.96
CA GLY A 76 -23.98 -2.76 -8.91
C GLY A 76 -22.67 -3.14 -8.20
N ASP A 77 -21.51 -2.87 -8.81
CA ASP A 77 -20.21 -3.16 -8.22
C ASP A 77 -19.58 -1.92 -7.58
N LYS A 78 -18.94 -2.10 -6.42
CA LYS A 78 -18.10 -1.07 -5.80
C LYS A 78 -16.79 -0.95 -6.60
N TYR A 79 -16.32 0.27 -6.82
CA TYR A 79 -15.10 0.52 -7.60
C TYR A 79 -13.86 -0.16 -6.99
N GLY A 80 -13.76 -0.20 -5.66
CA GLY A 80 -12.72 -0.95 -4.95
C GLY A 80 -11.40 -0.20 -4.88
N VAL A 81 -10.28 -0.91 -4.97
CA VAL A 81 -8.94 -0.33 -4.84
C VAL A 81 -8.60 0.50 -6.06
N VAL A 82 -8.33 1.80 -5.85
CA VAL A 82 -7.94 2.73 -6.92
C VAL A 82 -6.43 2.69 -7.15
N THR A 83 -5.64 2.71 -6.08
CA THR A 83 -4.16 2.70 -6.15
C THR A 83 -3.55 2.41 -4.78
N ALA A 84 -2.31 1.92 -4.77
CA ALA A 84 -1.44 1.88 -3.59
C ALA A 84 -0.04 2.38 -3.96
N TYR A 85 0.59 3.17 -3.08
CA TYR A 85 1.90 3.78 -3.31
C TYR A 85 2.62 4.10 -2.00
N CYS A 86 3.95 4.28 -2.06
CA CYS A 86 4.76 4.73 -0.93
C CYS A 86 4.78 6.25 -0.83
N GLU A 87 4.51 6.77 0.35
CA GLU A 87 4.53 8.20 0.63
C GLU A 87 5.95 8.75 0.61
N GLY A 88 6.15 9.87 -0.09
CA GLY A 88 7.45 10.50 -0.25
C GLY A 88 8.40 9.77 -1.21
N ILE A 89 7.91 8.76 -1.94
CA ILE A 89 8.69 8.03 -2.95
C ILE A 89 7.95 8.11 -4.28
N ASP A 90 8.48 8.91 -5.19
CA ASP A 90 7.98 8.97 -6.57
C ASP A 90 8.50 7.78 -7.36
N GLY A 91 7.59 6.86 -7.71
CA GLY A 91 7.88 5.66 -8.47
C GLY A 91 7.80 4.39 -7.62
N LYS A 92 8.88 3.60 -7.63
CA LYS A 92 8.92 2.25 -7.07
C LYS A 92 9.18 2.27 -5.57
N CYS A 93 8.31 1.61 -4.82
CA CYS A 93 8.56 1.32 -3.41
C CYS A 93 9.81 0.43 -3.25
N PRO A 94 10.57 0.62 -2.15
CA PRO A 94 11.65 -0.29 -1.78
C PRO A 94 11.14 -1.73 -1.59
N ASP A 95 11.94 -2.72 -1.96
CA ASP A 95 11.53 -4.13 -1.88
C ASP A 95 11.20 -4.60 -0.46
N PHE A 96 11.80 -4.00 0.57
CA PHE A 96 11.44 -4.33 1.95
C PHE A 96 9.96 -4.04 2.24
N VAL A 97 9.38 -3.02 1.62
CA VAL A 97 7.96 -2.66 1.79
C VAL A 97 7.09 -3.75 1.17
N LYS A 98 7.48 -4.21 -0.03
CA LYS A 98 6.84 -5.32 -0.72
C LYS A 98 6.88 -6.57 0.16
N ASN A 99 8.03 -6.90 0.74
CA ASN A 99 8.20 -8.08 1.59
C ASN A 99 7.44 -7.96 2.92
N ALA A 100 7.48 -6.80 3.58
CA ALA A 100 6.78 -6.55 4.84
C ALA A 100 5.25 -6.63 4.69
N LEU A 101 4.73 -6.28 3.52
CA LEU A 101 3.28 -6.24 3.23
C LEU A 101 2.79 -7.44 2.40
N ASN A 102 3.67 -8.36 2.01
CA ASN A 102 3.33 -9.60 1.33
C ASN A 102 3.23 -10.80 2.30
N GLN A 103 3.37 -10.55 3.61
CA GLN A 103 3.14 -11.55 4.67
C GLN A 103 1.65 -11.87 4.84
#